data_AF-A0A961X9L3-F1
#
_entry.id   AF-A0A961X9L3-F1
#
_cell.length_a   1.000
_cell.length_b   1.000
_cell.length_c   1.000
_cell.angle_alpha   90.00
_cell.angle_beta   90.00
_cell.angle_gamma   90.00
#
_symmetry.space_group_name_H-M   'P 1'
#
loop_
_entity.id
_entity.type
_entity.pdbx_description
1 polymer ?
#
loop_
_entity_poly.entity_id
_entity_poly.type
_entity_poly.pdbx_seq_one_letter_code
_entity_poly.pdbx_strand_id
1 'polypeptide(L)'
;MRKTVLALAIAGLLGSAAHARACEGGKVLFEDTFRNDGGGWSDKKAVSVGDGELTFTLPADDMQSNLNVMFNVEDADVCAEAVWPYGAAQDENPQILGAGILFWGEDNRSYYQFGILNNGRYWIARKKDGAWVGTIAANIDSPAINTAPGAANTLRVNAKGNQLSFYINGTKVRALRGQAPKGSWRFGLSGDNFDKTNGATVLFTKMKVTN
;
A
#
# COMPACT_ATOMS: atom_id res chain seq x y z
N MET A 1 63.08 -23.31 -8.62
CA MET A 1 62.45 -23.04 -7.32
C MET A 1 61.23 -22.14 -7.53
N ARG A 2 60.06 -22.60 -7.07
CA ARG A 2 58.82 -21.88 -6.68
C ARG A 2 58.25 -20.78 -7.60
N LYS A 3 57.10 -21.08 -8.24
CA LYS A 3 55.73 -20.52 -7.98
C LYS A 3 55.56 -19.07 -8.48
N THR A 4 54.56 -18.72 -9.29
CA THR A 4 53.14 -18.69 -8.88
C THR A 4 52.24 -18.48 -10.10
N VAL A 5 51.19 -19.30 -10.24
CA VAL A 5 50.08 -19.10 -11.18
C VAL A 5 49.09 -18.14 -10.52
N LEU A 6 48.79 -17.01 -11.16
CA LEU A 6 47.73 -16.10 -10.72
C LEU A 6 46.49 -16.32 -11.60
N ALA A 7 45.58 -17.15 -11.12
CA ALA A 7 44.24 -17.27 -11.69
C ALA A 7 43.37 -16.15 -11.12
N LEU A 8 43.05 -15.13 -11.93
CA LEU A 8 41.97 -14.20 -11.62
C LEU A 8 40.63 -14.88 -11.92
N ALA A 9 39.98 -15.39 -10.87
CA ALA A 9 38.56 -15.72 -10.92
C ALA A 9 37.76 -14.43 -10.72
N ILE A 10 37.28 -13.83 -11.81
CA ILE A 10 36.28 -12.76 -11.74
C ILE A 10 34.92 -13.44 -11.57
N ALA A 11 34.55 -13.69 -10.32
CA ALA A 11 33.18 -14.05 -9.96
C ALA A 11 32.31 -12.79 -10.09
N GLY A 12 31.67 -12.62 -11.25
CA GLY A 12 30.64 -11.62 -11.44
C GLY A 12 29.45 -11.94 -10.54
N LEU A 13 29.32 -11.19 -9.45
CA LEU A 13 28.12 -11.14 -8.61
C LEU A 13 26.95 -10.64 -9.46
N LEU A 14 26.14 -11.57 -9.98
CA LEU A 14 24.79 -11.29 -10.43
C LEU A 14 23.96 -10.95 -9.19
N GLY A 15 24.03 -9.69 -8.77
CA GLY A 15 23.08 -9.12 -7.83
C GLY A 15 21.72 -9.06 -8.50
N SER A 16 20.94 -10.13 -8.40
CA SER A 16 19.50 -10.03 -8.60
C SER A 16 18.95 -9.17 -7.48
N ALA A 17 18.85 -7.86 -7.71
CA ALA A 17 17.98 -7.00 -6.93
C ALA A 17 16.59 -7.60 -7.07
N ALA A 18 16.18 -8.36 -6.06
CA ALA A 18 14.81 -8.79 -5.88
C ALA A 18 14.01 -7.52 -5.62
N HIS A 19 13.71 -6.79 -6.69
CA HIS A 19 12.67 -5.78 -6.68
C HIS A 19 11.44 -6.54 -6.17
N ALA A 20 10.95 -6.13 -5.00
CA ALA A 20 9.72 -6.66 -4.44
C ALA A 20 8.71 -6.75 -5.60
N ARG A 21 8.33 -7.98 -5.98
CA ARG A 21 7.52 -8.15 -7.19
C ARG A 21 6.23 -7.39 -6.97
N ALA A 22 5.95 -6.43 -7.84
CA ALA A 22 4.67 -5.78 -7.98
C ALA A 22 3.58 -6.82 -8.32
N CYS A 23 2.36 -6.38 -8.58
CA CYS A 23 1.22 -7.24 -8.91
C CYS A 23 1.60 -8.33 -9.92
N GLU A 24 1.28 -9.57 -9.58
CA GLU A 24 1.71 -10.78 -10.29
C GLU A 24 0.60 -11.40 -11.14
N GLY A 25 -0.54 -10.73 -11.25
CA GLY A 25 -1.61 -11.13 -12.16
C GLY A 25 -1.22 -11.02 -13.62
N GLY A 26 -1.91 -11.77 -14.48
CA GLY A 26 -1.53 -11.93 -15.88
C GLY A 26 -1.85 -10.72 -16.76
N LYS A 27 -3.06 -10.16 -16.60
CA LYS A 27 -3.57 -9.03 -17.39
C LYS A 27 -3.61 -7.77 -16.53
N VAL A 28 -3.05 -6.67 -17.02
CA VAL A 28 -3.20 -5.34 -16.41
C VAL A 28 -4.63 -4.83 -16.65
N LEU A 29 -5.31 -4.49 -15.55
CA LEU A 29 -6.66 -3.93 -15.53
C LEU A 29 -6.62 -2.41 -15.31
N PHE A 30 -5.66 -1.95 -14.51
CA PHE A 30 -5.41 -0.55 -14.21
C PHE A 30 -3.95 -0.35 -13.83
N GLU A 31 -3.37 0.77 -14.23
CA GLU A 31 -2.06 1.21 -13.75
C GLU A 31 -2.05 2.73 -13.72
N ASP A 32 -1.51 3.28 -12.64
CA ASP A 32 -1.37 4.72 -12.48
C ASP A 32 -0.05 5.02 -11.76
N THR A 33 0.65 6.02 -12.27
CA THR A 33 1.86 6.58 -11.67
C THR A 33 1.64 8.04 -11.28
N PHE A 34 0.38 8.48 -11.24
CA PHE A 34 -0.08 9.77 -10.72
C PHE A 34 0.61 10.98 -11.37
N ARG A 35 0.98 10.89 -12.65
CA ARG A 35 1.57 12.03 -13.39
C ARG A 35 0.54 13.10 -13.74
N ASN A 36 -0.74 12.76 -13.68
CA ASN A 36 -1.90 13.63 -13.87
C ASN A 36 -3.10 13.02 -13.13
N ASP A 37 -4.20 13.76 -13.09
CA ASP A 37 -5.45 13.42 -12.41
C ASP A 37 -6.41 12.53 -13.22
N GLY A 38 -6.01 12.07 -14.43
CA GLY A 38 -6.83 11.26 -15.32
C GLY A 38 -7.10 9.82 -14.85
N GLY A 39 -6.55 9.41 -13.71
CA GLY A 39 -6.66 8.06 -13.14
C GLY A 39 -8.05 7.68 -12.62
N GLY A 40 -9.00 8.61 -12.55
CA GLY A 40 -10.35 8.34 -12.04
C GLY A 40 -10.45 8.35 -10.50
N TRP A 41 -9.60 9.13 -9.85
CA TRP A 41 -9.64 9.42 -8.42
C TRP A 41 -10.68 10.49 -8.13
N SER A 42 -11.35 10.42 -6.98
CA SER A 42 -12.30 11.46 -6.60
C SER A 42 -11.56 12.76 -6.29
N ASP A 43 -12.03 13.88 -6.86
CA ASP A 43 -11.57 15.21 -6.48
C ASP A 43 -12.01 15.54 -5.06
N LYS A 44 -11.03 15.72 -4.17
CA LYS A 44 -11.23 15.99 -2.75
C LYS A 44 -10.18 16.99 -2.31
N LYS A 45 -10.57 17.97 -1.50
CA LYS A 45 -9.65 18.97 -0.95
C LYS A 45 -8.41 18.37 -0.26
N ALA A 46 -8.56 17.21 0.39
CA ALA A 46 -7.49 16.53 1.11
C ALA A 46 -6.65 15.59 0.23
N VAL A 47 -6.94 15.47 -1.06
CA VAL A 47 -6.23 14.59 -2.01
C VAL A 47 -5.68 15.42 -3.16
N SER A 48 -4.39 15.26 -3.44
CA SER A 48 -3.77 15.79 -4.67
C SER A 48 -3.29 14.62 -5.53
N VAL A 49 -3.42 14.75 -6.85
CA VAL A 49 -2.90 13.79 -7.83
C VAL A 49 -2.19 14.58 -8.92
N GLY A 50 -0.89 14.30 -9.11
CA GLY A 50 -0.07 15.02 -10.07
C GLY A 50 1.41 14.83 -9.77
N ASP A 51 2.28 15.26 -10.69
CA ASP A 51 3.74 15.27 -10.50
C ASP A 51 4.37 13.91 -10.15
N GLY A 52 3.66 12.80 -10.38
CA GLY A 52 4.14 11.45 -10.10
C GLY A 52 3.67 10.89 -8.77
N GLU A 53 2.79 11.59 -8.04
CA GLU A 53 2.29 11.17 -6.74
C GLU A 53 0.79 11.42 -6.53
N LEU A 54 0.20 10.54 -5.71
CA LEU A 54 -1.07 10.78 -5.05
C LEU A 54 -0.77 11.06 -3.58
N THR A 55 -1.21 12.20 -3.06
CA THR A 55 -0.98 12.61 -1.68
C THR A 55 -2.28 12.78 -0.92
N PHE A 56 -2.27 12.39 0.35
CA PHE A 56 -3.29 12.72 1.33
C PHE A 56 -2.73 13.78 2.28
N THR A 57 -3.34 14.97 2.32
CA THR A 57 -3.05 15.99 3.33
C THR A 57 -3.99 15.79 4.51
N LEU A 58 -3.44 15.35 5.63
CA LEU A 58 -4.18 14.88 6.80
C LEU A 58 -3.97 15.87 7.96
N PRO A 59 -5.02 16.49 8.50
CA PRO A 59 -4.98 17.09 9.83
C PRO A 59 -4.58 16.07 10.90
N ALA A 60 -4.36 16.55 12.12
CA ALA A 60 -4.18 15.68 13.28
C ALA A 60 -5.42 14.78 13.49
N ASP A 61 -5.18 13.52 13.85
CA ASP A 61 -6.20 12.50 14.12
C ASP A 61 -7.22 12.32 12.97
N ASP A 62 -6.73 12.32 11.72
CA ASP A 62 -7.55 12.22 10.52
C ASP A 62 -7.22 11.00 9.66
N MET A 63 -8.22 10.52 8.93
CA MET A 63 -8.09 9.49 7.91
C MET A 63 -8.87 9.89 6.66
N GLN A 64 -8.19 9.81 5.51
CA GLN A 64 -8.78 9.97 4.21
C GLN A 64 -8.73 8.68 3.39
N SER A 65 -9.75 8.47 2.57
CA SER A 65 -9.87 7.34 1.65
C SER A 65 -10.25 7.83 0.26
N ASN A 66 -9.72 7.20 -0.78
CA ASN A 66 -10.08 7.50 -2.17
C ASN A 66 -10.20 6.19 -2.96
N LEU A 67 -11.43 5.77 -3.24
CA LEU A 67 -11.73 4.68 -4.15
C LEU A 67 -11.74 5.20 -5.58
N ASN A 68 -11.17 4.42 -6.49
CA ASN A 68 -11.32 4.68 -7.92
C ASN A 68 -12.79 4.57 -8.31
N VAL A 69 -13.31 5.57 -9.03
CA VAL A 69 -14.73 5.61 -9.42
C VAL A 69 -14.97 5.21 -10.88
N MET A 70 -13.90 5.06 -11.67
CA MET A 70 -13.96 4.75 -13.10
C MET A 70 -13.74 3.26 -13.40
N PHE A 71 -13.01 2.55 -12.54
CA PHE A 71 -12.67 1.15 -12.70
C PHE A 71 -13.28 0.28 -11.61
N ASN A 72 -13.80 -0.88 -12.01
CA ASN A 72 -14.23 -1.94 -11.10
C ASN A 72 -13.56 -3.26 -11.52
N VAL A 73 -13.40 -4.18 -10.58
CA VAL A 73 -12.75 -5.48 -10.79
C VAL A 73 -13.52 -6.59 -10.07
N GLU A 74 -13.28 -7.84 -10.43
CA GLU A 74 -13.83 -9.02 -9.73
C GLU A 74 -12.67 -9.74 -9.01
N ASP A 75 -12.08 -10.77 -9.62
CA ASP A 75 -10.82 -11.30 -9.13
C ASP A 75 -9.68 -10.34 -9.48
N ALA A 76 -8.92 -9.92 -8.47
CA ALA A 76 -7.86 -8.95 -8.67
C ALA A 76 -6.67 -9.13 -7.74
N ASP A 77 -5.50 -8.73 -8.26
CA ASP A 77 -4.29 -8.49 -7.53
C ASP A 77 -4.03 -6.98 -7.54
N VAL A 78 -4.09 -6.34 -6.38
CA VAL A 78 -4.05 -4.90 -6.20
C VAL A 78 -2.77 -4.51 -5.47
N CYS A 79 -1.99 -3.60 -6.02
CA CYS A 79 -0.71 -3.18 -5.46
C CYS A 79 -0.57 -1.68 -5.44
N ALA A 80 0.05 -1.16 -4.40
CA ALA A 80 0.36 0.25 -4.26
C ALA A 80 1.74 0.42 -3.64
N GLU A 81 2.49 1.41 -4.13
CA GLU A 81 3.76 1.82 -3.54
C GLU A 81 3.52 3.07 -2.69
N ALA A 82 3.71 2.94 -1.38
CA ALA A 82 3.65 4.04 -0.41
C ALA A 82 5.07 4.45 -0.01
N VAL A 83 5.28 5.75 0.22
CA VAL A 83 6.57 6.29 0.64
C VAL A 83 6.40 7.07 1.94
N TRP A 84 7.24 6.79 2.93
CA TRP A 84 7.21 7.56 4.17
C TRP A 84 7.79 8.95 3.97
N PRO A 85 7.14 10.02 4.48
CA PRO A 85 7.65 11.36 4.34
C PRO A 85 8.99 11.51 5.10
N TYR A 86 9.86 12.36 4.56
CA TYR A 86 11.02 12.83 5.32
C TYR A 86 10.51 13.68 6.50
N GLY A 87 11.02 13.41 7.71
CA GLY A 87 10.66 14.22 8.89
C GLY A 87 9.45 13.73 9.69
N ALA A 88 8.89 12.55 9.42
CA ALA A 88 8.11 11.84 10.45
C ALA A 88 9.03 11.66 11.66
N ALA A 89 8.79 12.43 12.72
CA ALA A 89 9.77 12.71 13.76
C ALA A 89 10.37 11.43 14.36
N GLN A 90 11.68 11.42 14.61
CA GLN A 90 12.34 10.47 15.51
C GLN A 90 12.59 11.11 16.88
N ASP A 91 11.59 11.84 17.38
CA ASP A 91 11.59 12.29 18.77
C ASP A 91 11.09 11.15 19.68
N GLU A 92 10.93 11.44 20.98
CA GLU A 92 10.44 10.44 21.94
C GLU A 92 9.01 9.94 21.64
N ASN A 93 8.28 10.60 20.73
CA ASN A 93 6.91 10.24 20.37
C ASN A 93 6.66 10.40 18.85
N PRO A 94 7.25 9.51 18.03
CA PRO A 94 7.25 9.64 16.59
C PRO A 94 5.82 9.67 16.04
N GLN A 95 5.57 10.60 15.11
CA GLN A 95 4.30 10.68 14.38
C GLN A 95 3.97 9.32 13.74
N ILE A 96 2.82 8.74 14.08
CA ILE A 96 2.40 7.45 13.51
C ILE A 96 1.52 7.69 12.28
N LEU A 97 2.05 7.32 11.13
CA LEU A 97 1.38 7.47 9.83
C LEU A 97 1.02 6.10 9.26
N GLY A 98 -0.12 6.04 8.59
CA GLY A 98 -0.61 4.86 7.91
C GLY A 98 -0.82 5.08 6.42
N ALA A 99 -0.45 4.08 5.63
CA ALA A 99 -0.72 4.01 4.20
C ALA A 99 -1.37 2.67 3.88
N GLY A 100 -2.50 2.69 3.16
CA GLY A 100 -3.27 1.47 2.91
C GLY A 100 -3.93 1.36 1.55
N ILE A 101 -4.17 0.10 1.14
CA ILE A 101 -4.99 -0.30 0.00
C ILE A 101 -6.43 -0.52 0.47
N LEU A 102 -7.36 0.01 -0.30
CA LEU A 102 -8.78 -0.28 -0.21
C LEU A 102 -9.14 -1.36 -1.23
N PHE A 103 -9.89 -2.37 -0.80
CA PHE A 103 -10.32 -3.48 -1.65
C PHE A 103 -11.74 -3.92 -1.26
N TRP A 104 -12.38 -4.68 -2.15
CA TRP A 104 -13.78 -5.08 -1.97
C TRP A 104 -14.68 -3.88 -1.61
N GLY A 105 -14.42 -2.73 -2.26
CA GLY A 105 -15.19 -1.52 -2.07
C GLY A 105 -16.51 -1.57 -2.83
N GLU A 106 -17.61 -1.47 -2.11
CA GLU A 106 -18.95 -1.30 -2.69
C GLU A 106 -19.18 0.18 -3.01
N ASP A 107 -18.78 1.05 -2.09
CA ASP A 107 -18.88 2.49 -2.17
C ASP A 107 -17.87 3.16 -1.22
N ASN A 108 -17.94 4.48 -1.06
CA ASN A 108 -17.07 5.25 -0.17
C ASN A 108 -17.35 5.05 1.34
N ARG A 109 -18.31 4.19 1.70
CA ARG A 109 -18.74 3.88 3.07
C ARG A 109 -18.54 2.41 3.45
N SER A 110 -18.40 1.52 2.47
CA SER A 110 -18.31 0.08 2.64
C SER A 110 -17.15 -0.49 1.83
N TYR A 111 -16.06 -0.84 2.52
CA TYR A 111 -14.83 -1.38 1.95
C TYR A 111 -13.98 -2.06 3.01
N TYR A 112 -13.00 -2.85 2.58
CA TYR A 112 -11.93 -3.35 3.44
C TYR A 112 -10.66 -2.53 3.22
N GLN A 113 -9.83 -2.46 4.26
CA GLN A 113 -8.55 -1.77 4.24
C GLN A 113 -7.45 -2.73 4.69
N PHE A 114 -6.34 -2.70 3.98
CA PHE A 114 -5.07 -3.28 4.42
C PHE A 114 -4.01 -2.18 4.38
N GLY A 115 -3.41 -1.88 5.52
CA GLY A 115 -2.44 -0.80 5.63
C GLY A 115 -1.22 -1.16 6.46
N ILE A 116 -0.17 -0.38 6.26
CA ILE A 116 1.10 -0.42 6.99
C ILE A 116 1.33 0.90 7.71
N LEU A 117 2.00 0.83 8.85
CA LEU A 117 2.39 1.94 9.69
C LEU A 117 3.89 2.15 9.59
N ASN A 118 4.32 3.41 9.65
CA ASN A 118 5.74 3.79 9.63
C ASN A 118 6.54 3.27 10.84
N ASN A 119 5.89 2.71 11.86
CA ASN A 119 6.53 2.04 13.00
C ASN A 119 6.71 0.51 12.81
N GLY A 120 6.49 -0.02 11.60
CA GLY A 120 6.76 -1.43 11.31
C GLY A 120 5.61 -2.37 11.64
N ARG A 121 4.38 -1.85 11.71
CA ARG A 121 3.16 -2.64 11.97
C ARG A 121 2.19 -2.56 10.81
N TYR A 122 1.31 -3.55 10.69
CA TYR A 122 0.21 -3.52 9.71
C TYR A 122 -1.14 -3.71 10.38
N TRP A 123 -2.20 -3.30 9.68
CA TRP A 123 -3.58 -3.56 10.08
C TRP A 123 -4.44 -4.02 8.91
N ILE A 124 -5.51 -4.73 9.26
CA ILE A 124 -6.59 -5.10 8.34
C ILE A 124 -7.90 -4.75 9.04
N ALA A 125 -8.74 -3.94 8.41
CA ALA A 125 -10.00 -3.48 8.98
C ALA A 125 -11.12 -3.54 7.95
N ARG A 126 -12.37 -3.54 8.44
CA ARG A 126 -13.57 -3.48 7.60
C ARG A 126 -14.42 -2.28 7.99
N LYS A 127 -14.74 -1.45 6.99
CA LYS A 127 -15.74 -0.40 7.09
C LYS A 127 -17.03 -0.88 6.42
N LYS A 128 -18.17 -0.66 7.06
CA LYS A 128 -19.49 -0.96 6.52
C LYS A 128 -20.44 0.16 6.90
N ASP A 129 -21.17 0.67 5.92
CA ASP A 129 -22.17 1.73 6.09
C ASP A 129 -21.62 2.96 6.83
N GLY A 130 -20.32 3.25 6.63
CA GLY A 130 -19.63 4.38 7.25
C GLY A 130 -18.98 4.08 8.60
N ALA A 131 -19.26 2.93 9.22
CA ALA A 131 -18.73 2.55 10.52
C ALA A 131 -17.64 1.47 10.41
N TRP A 132 -16.63 1.55 11.28
CA TRP A 132 -15.68 0.45 11.45
C TRP A 132 -16.35 -0.69 12.21
N VAL A 133 -16.57 -1.81 11.53
CA VAL A 133 -17.24 -2.98 12.12
C VAL A 133 -16.27 -3.85 12.93
N GLY A 134 -14.97 -3.67 12.68
CA GLY A 134 -13.92 -4.30 13.47
C GLY A 134 -12.57 -4.31 12.78
N THR A 135 -11.56 -4.62 13.58
CA THR A 135 -10.18 -4.78 13.13
C THR A 135 -9.84 -6.28 13.13
N ILE A 136 -9.55 -6.81 11.95
CA ILE A 136 -9.22 -8.22 11.74
C ILE A 136 -7.76 -8.52 12.14
N ALA A 137 -6.90 -7.52 11.96
CA ALA A 137 -5.52 -7.51 12.42
C ALA A 137 -5.20 -6.10 12.90
N ALA A 138 -4.89 -5.93 14.19
CA ALA A 138 -4.61 -4.63 14.77
C ALA A 138 -3.13 -4.57 15.15
N ASN A 139 -2.39 -3.62 14.57
CA ASN A 139 -1.01 -3.30 15.00
C ASN A 139 -0.08 -4.53 15.07
N ILE A 140 -0.09 -5.36 14.03
CA ILE A 140 0.74 -6.56 13.99
C ILE A 140 2.14 -6.19 13.47
N ASP A 141 3.17 -6.45 14.26
CA ASP A 141 4.57 -6.20 13.85
C ASP A 141 4.93 -7.03 12.61
N SER A 142 5.67 -6.41 11.68
CA SER A 142 6.18 -7.08 10.49
C SER A 142 7.56 -6.55 10.11
N PRO A 143 8.61 -7.40 10.09
CA PRO A 143 9.94 -7.00 9.66
C PRO A 143 10.00 -6.73 8.14
N ALA A 144 8.93 -7.01 7.40
CA ALA A 144 8.85 -6.74 5.97
C ALA A 144 8.64 -5.25 5.67
N ILE A 145 8.30 -4.42 6.67
CA ILE A 145 8.06 -2.99 6.49
C ILE A 145 9.38 -2.23 6.65
N ASN A 146 9.74 -1.45 5.63
CA ASN A 146 10.83 -0.48 5.73
C ASN A 146 10.32 0.76 6.46
N THR A 147 10.92 1.08 7.61
CA THR A 147 10.46 2.16 8.50
C THR A 147 11.27 3.46 8.37
N ALA A 148 12.38 3.45 7.61
CA ALA A 148 13.20 4.63 7.44
C ALA A 148 12.43 5.77 6.74
N PRO A 149 12.66 7.03 7.10
CA PRO A 149 12.12 8.17 6.34
C PRO A 149 12.53 8.11 4.87
N GLY A 150 11.60 8.39 3.97
CA GLY A 150 11.80 8.25 2.52
C GLY A 150 11.80 6.80 2.00
N ALA A 151 11.63 5.79 2.87
CA ALA A 151 11.56 4.41 2.41
C ALA A 151 10.24 4.13 1.69
N ALA A 152 10.36 3.47 0.54
CA ALA A 152 9.23 2.93 -0.21
C ALA A 152 8.82 1.55 0.33
N ASN A 153 7.53 1.29 0.29
CA ASN A 153 6.91 0.02 0.65
C ASN A 153 5.83 -0.35 -0.36
N THR A 154 5.93 -1.55 -0.94
CA THR A 154 4.88 -2.11 -1.79
C THR A 154 3.89 -2.89 -0.93
N LEU A 155 2.65 -2.43 -0.86
CA LEU A 155 1.52 -3.22 -0.37
C LEU A 155 0.91 -4.00 -1.52
N ARG A 156 0.43 -5.22 -1.24
CA ARG A 156 -0.33 -6.02 -2.19
C ARG A 156 -1.46 -6.80 -1.54
N VAL A 157 -2.64 -6.75 -2.16
CA VAL A 157 -3.82 -7.55 -1.82
C VAL A 157 -4.19 -8.41 -3.02
N ASN A 158 -4.05 -9.73 -2.87
CA ASN A 158 -4.56 -10.68 -3.83
C ASN A 158 -5.94 -11.17 -3.36
N ALA A 159 -6.99 -10.77 -4.08
CA ALA A 159 -8.38 -11.07 -3.78
C ALA A 159 -9.00 -11.90 -4.90
N LYS A 160 -9.23 -13.20 -4.66
CA LYS A 160 -9.79 -14.15 -5.63
C LYS A 160 -10.93 -14.93 -5.02
N GLY A 161 -12.14 -14.75 -5.54
CA GLY A 161 -13.37 -15.26 -4.97
C GLY A 161 -13.52 -14.89 -3.50
N ASN A 162 -13.46 -15.87 -2.61
CA ASN A 162 -13.53 -15.67 -1.17
C ASN A 162 -12.16 -15.67 -0.46
N GLN A 163 -11.06 -15.75 -1.21
CA GLN A 163 -9.70 -15.85 -0.68
C GLN A 163 -8.97 -14.51 -0.75
N LEU A 164 -8.29 -14.17 0.34
CA LEU A 164 -7.46 -12.98 0.46
C LEU A 164 -6.04 -13.37 0.87
N SER A 165 -5.05 -12.79 0.21
CA SER A 165 -3.64 -12.86 0.60
C SER A 165 -3.02 -11.47 0.62
N PHE A 166 -2.33 -11.15 1.70
CA PHE A 166 -1.75 -9.84 1.96
C PHE A 166 -0.24 -9.93 1.97
N TYR A 167 0.41 -9.00 1.29
CA TYR A 167 1.86 -8.96 1.16
C TYR A 167 2.39 -7.55 1.41
N ILE A 168 3.59 -7.50 2.00
CA ILE A 168 4.38 -6.29 2.19
C ILE A 168 5.75 -6.58 1.62
N ASN A 169 6.21 -5.76 0.68
CA ASN A 169 7.52 -5.91 0.03
C ASN A 169 7.77 -7.35 -0.47
N GLY A 170 6.74 -7.96 -1.06
CA GLY A 170 6.77 -9.35 -1.57
C GLY A 170 6.64 -10.44 -0.50
N THR A 171 6.72 -10.11 0.79
CA THR A 171 6.56 -11.08 1.88
C THR A 171 5.09 -11.24 2.22
N LYS A 172 4.59 -12.48 2.18
CA LYS A 172 3.22 -12.80 2.59
C LYS A 172 3.09 -12.65 4.10
N VAL A 173 2.27 -11.71 4.55
CA VAL A 173 2.07 -11.44 5.99
C VAL A 173 0.81 -12.08 6.54
N ARG A 174 -0.20 -12.33 5.68
CA ARG A 174 -1.45 -12.97 6.10
C ARG A 174 -2.22 -13.58 4.94
N ALA A 175 -3.04 -14.58 5.25
CA ALA A 175 -4.10 -15.09 4.38
C ALA A 175 -5.41 -15.17 5.15
N LEU A 176 -6.52 -14.82 4.52
CA LEU A 176 -7.85 -14.82 5.11
C LEU A 176 -8.87 -15.38 4.11
N ARG A 177 -10.06 -15.68 4.64
CA ARG A 177 -11.26 -15.83 3.84
C ARG A 177 -12.24 -14.71 4.19
N GLY A 178 -13.02 -14.29 3.22
CA GLY A 178 -14.06 -13.30 3.42
C GLY A 178 -15.11 -13.35 2.32
N GLN A 179 -16.05 -12.42 2.39
CA GLN A 179 -17.11 -12.31 1.40
C GLN A 179 -16.85 -11.08 0.53
N ALA A 180 -16.59 -11.31 -0.75
CA ALA A 180 -16.55 -10.25 -1.76
C ALA A 180 -17.93 -9.61 -1.93
N PRO A 181 -17.99 -8.34 -2.35
CA PRO A 181 -19.23 -7.71 -2.81
C PRO A 181 -19.90 -8.50 -3.93
N LYS A 182 -21.20 -8.30 -4.11
CA LYS A 182 -21.91 -8.85 -5.26
C LYS A 182 -21.47 -8.12 -6.53
N GLY A 183 -20.97 -8.86 -7.52
CA GLY A 183 -20.49 -8.30 -8.79
C GLY A 183 -19.09 -7.70 -8.68
N SER A 184 -18.79 -6.73 -9.54
CA SER A 184 -17.51 -6.02 -9.52
C SER A 184 -17.41 -5.04 -8.35
N TRP A 185 -16.21 -4.79 -7.85
CA TRP A 185 -15.91 -3.92 -6.72
C TRP A 185 -14.79 -2.91 -7.05
N ARG A 186 -14.72 -1.85 -6.24
CA ARG A 186 -13.74 -0.76 -6.37
C ARG A 186 -12.51 -0.98 -5.50
N PHE A 187 -11.37 -0.58 -6.02
CA PHE A 187 -10.10 -0.51 -5.30
C PHE A 187 -9.72 0.95 -5.04
N GLY A 188 -8.76 1.17 -4.15
CA GLY A 188 -8.23 2.52 -3.94
C GLY A 188 -7.17 2.59 -2.87
N LEU A 189 -6.98 3.80 -2.35
CA LEU A 189 -5.93 4.14 -1.40
C LEU A 189 -6.48 4.87 -0.18
N SER A 190 -5.74 4.81 0.91
CA SER A 190 -6.04 5.50 2.16
C SER A 190 -4.77 6.00 2.81
N GLY A 191 -4.89 7.14 3.49
CA GLY A 191 -3.87 7.70 4.37
C GLY A 191 -4.47 7.94 5.75
N ASP A 192 -3.68 7.63 6.77
CA ASP A 192 -4.06 7.76 8.18
C ASP A 192 -2.99 8.57 8.93
N ASN A 193 -3.40 9.54 9.74
CA ASN A 193 -2.55 10.28 10.65
C ASN A 193 -3.04 10.06 12.08
N PHE A 194 -2.32 9.26 12.85
CA PHE A 194 -2.69 8.93 14.24
C PHE A 194 -2.08 9.91 15.26
N ASP A 195 -1.33 10.91 14.81
CA ASP A 195 -0.84 12.00 15.67
C ASP A 195 -1.96 12.99 15.97
N LYS A 196 -2.09 13.35 17.25
CA LYS A 196 -3.19 14.18 17.76
C LYS A 196 -2.88 15.67 17.74
N THR A 197 -1.71 16.06 17.28
CA THR A 197 -1.16 17.41 17.38
C THR A 197 -0.77 17.97 16.02
N ASN A 198 -0.08 17.18 15.20
CA ASN A 198 0.49 17.65 13.94
C ASN A 198 -0.26 17.07 12.74
N GLY A 199 -0.42 17.89 11.70
CA GLY A 199 -0.82 17.40 10.39
C GLY A 199 0.29 16.58 9.73
N ALA A 200 -0.05 15.85 8.67
CA ALA A 200 0.89 15.05 7.91
C ALA A 200 0.51 14.93 6.44
N THR A 201 1.45 14.39 5.66
CA THR A 201 1.21 13.96 4.30
C THR A 201 1.58 12.48 4.16
N VAL A 202 0.67 11.71 3.59
CA VAL A 202 0.91 10.32 3.17
C VAL A 202 0.88 10.29 1.65
N LEU A 203 1.89 9.70 1.01
CA LEU A 203 2.01 9.71 -0.44
C LEU A 203 2.19 8.31 -1.04
N PHE A 204 1.68 8.16 -2.26
CA PHE A 204 1.80 6.98 -3.10
C PHE A 204 2.36 7.38 -4.46
N THR A 205 3.25 6.56 -5.01
CA THR A 205 3.93 6.81 -6.29
C THR A 205 3.41 5.93 -7.41
N LYS A 206 2.76 4.82 -7.05
CA LYS A 206 2.23 3.87 -8.02
C LYS A 206 1.03 3.11 -7.48
N MET A 207 0.06 2.87 -8.35
CA MET A 207 -0.94 1.81 -8.16
C MET A 207 -1.03 0.94 -9.40
N LYS A 208 -1.15 -0.38 -9.20
CA LYS A 208 -1.35 -1.34 -10.29
C LYS A 208 -2.39 -2.36 -9.87
N VAL A 209 -3.26 -2.73 -10.81
CA VAL A 209 -4.27 -3.77 -10.64
C VAL A 209 -4.19 -4.74 -11.80
N THR A 210 -4.14 -6.03 -11.50
CA THR A 210 -4.16 -7.14 -12.46
C THR A 210 -5.24 -8.16 -12.06
N ASN A 211 -5.54 -9.15 -12.91
CA ASN A 211 -6.46 -10.27 -12.58
C ASN A 211 -5.81 -11.46 -11.85
#